data_AF-A0A9W9CRF0-F1
#
_entry.id   AF-A0A9W9CRF0-F1
#
_cell.length_a   1.000
_cell.length_b   1.000
_cell.length_c   1.000
_cell.angle_alpha   90.00
_cell.angle_beta   90.00
_cell.angle_gamma   90.00
#
_symmetry.space_group_name_H-M   'P 1'
#
loop_
_entity.id
_entity.type
_entity.pdbx_description
1 polymer ?
#
loop_
_entity_poly.entity_id
_entity_poly.type
_entity_poly.pdbx_seq_one_letter_code
_entity_poly.pdbx_strand_id
1 'polypeptide(L)'
;MTNLIHFPEGWGVFLPYSLSLPVINKAIGGRSSRSFTVEGRFDEIIKSVQADDIVIIEFGHNDGGSLSSSDNGRSVCSGTGAETCQSTYNGQVVTVHTYNYYLTEAGKAIIAKGGKVIMSSQTPNNPWESGSFVYNGGRFVTYAKDVATALGANAMFVDHGAYTANIFKTYGKAKTNALFPQDHTHTSPIGAVVVAKAFIKGLQCGGGGFLKGFVKNATESIEGTCL
;
A
#
# COMPACT_ATOMS: atom_id res chain seq x y z
N MET A 1 4.19 12.76 32.54
CA MET A 1 4.12 13.18 31.13
C MET A 1 5.41 12.74 30.45
N THR A 2 5.43 11.52 29.89
CA THR A 2 6.55 11.05 29.08
C THR A 2 6.36 11.60 27.67
N ASN A 3 7.29 12.43 27.23
CA ASN A 3 7.46 12.79 25.81
C ASN A 3 7.79 11.50 25.04
N LEU A 4 6.77 10.80 24.56
CA LEU A 4 6.93 9.84 23.49
C LEU A 4 7.18 10.67 22.22
N ILE A 5 8.43 10.64 21.76
CA ILE A 5 8.77 11.01 20.40
C ILE A 5 7.96 10.06 19.52
N HIS A 6 6.81 10.54 19.02
CA HIS A 6 5.92 9.73 18.21
C HIS A 6 6.50 9.69 16.80
N PHE A 7 7.23 8.61 16.49
CA PHE A 7 7.61 8.32 15.11
C PHE A 7 6.32 8.23 14.27
N PRO A 8 6.27 8.74 13.04
CA PRO A 8 5.09 8.57 12.20
C PRO A 8 4.79 7.08 12.03
N GLU A 9 3.66 6.63 12.60
CA GLU A 9 3.19 5.26 12.49
C GLU A 9 2.38 5.11 11.19
N GLY A 10 2.71 4.11 10.37
CA GLY A 10 1.94 3.77 9.18
C GLY A 10 0.58 3.15 9.54
N TRP A 11 -0.40 3.27 8.64
CA TRP A 11 -1.77 2.77 8.86
C TRP A 11 -1.87 1.30 9.28
N GLY A 12 -0.93 0.46 8.84
CA GLY A 12 -0.88 -0.97 9.21
C GLY A 12 -0.73 -1.23 10.71
N VAL A 13 -0.22 -0.27 11.49
CA VAL A 13 -0.16 -0.35 12.97
C VAL A 13 -1.56 -0.40 13.59
N PHE A 14 -2.56 0.21 12.95
CA PHE A 14 -3.92 0.32 13.47
C PHE A 14 -4.86 -0.79 12.96
N LEU A 15 -4.42 -1.58 11.99
CA LEU A 15 -5.22 -2.67 11.42
C LEU A 15 -5.64 -3.77 12.44
N PRO A 16 -4.83 -4.13 13.47
CA PRO A 16 -5.26 -5.08 14.51
C PRO A 16 -6.54 -4.66 15.27
N TYR A 17 -6.84 -3.36 15.32
CA TYR A 17 -8.05 -2.87 15.97
C TYR A 17 -9.33 -3.14 15.16
N SER A 18 -9.20 -3.32 13.84
CA SER A 18 -10.32 -3.56 12.94
C SER A 18 -10.53 -5.03 12.55
N LEU A 19 -9.57 -5.91 12.83
CA LEU A 19 -9.61 -7.33 12.47
C LEU A 19 -9.62 -8.23 13.71
N SER A 20 -10.34 -9.35 13.63
CA SER A 20 -10.30 -10.43 14.63
C SER A 20 -9.15 -11.41 14.44
N LEU A 21 -8.47 -11.35 13.28
CA LEU A 21 -7.27 -12.12 12.99
C LEU A 21 -6.01 -11.44 13.59
N PRO A 22 -4.97 -12.20 13.93
CA PRO A 22 -3.67 -11.62 14.24
C PRO A 22 -3.11 -10.91 13.01
N VAL A 23 -2.49 -9.74 13.22
CA VAL A 23 -1.89 -8.94 12.15
C VAL A 23 -0.41 -8.76 12.44
N ILE A 24 0.43 -9.08 11.46
CA ILE A 24 1.87 -8.90 11.52
C ILE A 24 2.26 -7.81 10.53
N ASN A 25 2.61 -6.62 11.02
CA ASN A 25 3.03 -5.52 10.15
C ASN A 25 4.51 -5.68 9.77
N LYS A 26 4.76 -5.98 8.49
CA LYS A 26 6.10 -6.09 7.88
C LYS A 26 6.49 -4.87 7.03
N ALA A 27 5.69 -3.81 7.03
CA ALA A 27 5.97 -2.61 6.26
C ALA A 27 7.18 -1.86 6.84
N ILE A 28 7.99 -1.26 5.97
CA ILE A 28 9.18 -0.50 6.34
C ILE A 28 9.21 0.80 5.55
N GLY A 29 9.36 1.93 6.26
CA GLY A 29 9.47 3.25 5.66
C GLY A 29 10.56 3.33 4.58
N GLY A 30 10.26 4.07 3.51
CA GLY A 30 11.16 4.32 2.39
C GLY A 30 11.35 3.15 1.41
N ARG A 31 10.62 2.05 1.52
CA ARG A 31 10.72 0.94 0.55
C ARG A 31 9.79 1.15 -0.64
N SER A 32 10.25 0.68 -1.81
CA SER A 32 9.47 0.48 -3.02
C SER A 32 9.30 -1.02 -3.27
N SER A 33 8.49 -1.41 -4.27
CA SER A 33 8.40 -2.82 -4.68
C SER A 33 9.77 -3.41 -5.04
N ARG A 34 10.62 -2.63 -5.71
CA ARG A 34 12.02 -2.99 -6.01
C ARG A 34 12.83 -3.18 -4.74
N SER A 35 12.98 -2.14 -3.91
CA SER A 35 13.92 -2.22 -2.79
C SER A 35 13.47 -3.24 -1.73
N PHE A 36 12.17 -3.41 -1.53
CA PHE A 36 11.62 -4.46 -0.67
C PHE A 36 11.97 -5.87 -1.18
N THR A 37 11.91 -6.08 -2.50
CA THR A 37 12.35 -7.34 -3.13
C THR A 37 13.85 -7.54 -2.99
N VAL A 38 14.67 -6.55 -3.36
CA VAL A 38 16.13 -6.62 -3.33
C VAL A 38 16.67 -6.86 -1.92
N GLU A 39 16.01 -6.30 -0.90
CA GLU A 39 16.37 -6.52 0.52
C GLU A 39 15.91 -7.90 1.06
N GLY A 40 15.31 -8.77 0.23
CA GLY A 40 14.86 -10.11 0.65
C GLY A 40 13.63 -10.10 1.56
N ARG A 41 12.90 -8.99 1.64
CA ARG A 41 11.76 -8.83 2.56
C ARG A 41 10.56 -9.66 2.13
N PHE A 42 10.31 -9.75 0.82
CA PHE A 42 9.31 -10.69 0.30
C PHE A 42 9.70 -12.13 0.61
N ASP A 43 10.97 -12.51 0.48
CA ASP A 43 11.43 -13.87 0.80
C ASP A 43 11.17 -14.23 2.27
N GLU A 44 11.37 -13.28 3.20
CA GLU A 44 11.05 -13.46 4.62
C GLU A 44 9.56 -13.75 4.82
N ILE A 45 8.68 -13.00 4.17
CA ILE A 45 7.22 -13.20 4.24
C ILE A 45 6.85 -14.56 3.63
N ILE A 46 7.30 -14.84 2.41
CA ILE A 46 6.98 -16.08 1.68
C ILE A 46 7.42 -17.32 2.47
N LYS A 47 8.54 -17.25 3.20
CA LYS A 47 9.02 -18.35 4.07
C LYS A 47 8.10 -18.60 5.27
N SER A 48 7.41 -17.57 5.77
CA SER A 48 6.53 -17.69 6.93
C SER A 48 5.07 -17.97 6.58
N VAL A 49 4.64 -17.67 5.34
CA VAL A 49 3.27 -17.87 4.88
C VAL A 49 2.86 -19.34 4.96
N GLN A 50 1.70 -19.57 5.56
CA GLN A 50 0.99 -20.85 5.59
C GLN A 50 -0.25 -20.78 4.68
N ALA A 51 -0.86 -21.94 4.43
CA ALA A 51 -2.11 -21.99 3.69
C ALA A 51 -3.18 -21.14 4.38
N ASP A 52 -3.98 -20.43 3.58
CA ASP A 52 -5.04 -19.51 4.01
C ASP A 52 -4.60 -18.23 4.75
N ASP A 53 -3.29 -18.01 4.93
CA ASP A 53 -2.78 -16.70 5.35
C ASP A 53 -3.11 -15.62 4.31
N ILE A 54 -3.43 -14.41 4.78
CA ILE A 54 -3.76 -13.26 3.93
C ILE A 54 -2.60 -12.28 3.96
N VAL A 55 -2.01 -11.99 2.81
CA VAL A 55 -0.95 -11.00 2.65
C VAL A 55 -1.50 -9.76 1.95
N ILE A 56 -1.50 -8.63 2.65
CA ILE A 56 -1.84 -7.32 2.08
C ILE A 56 -0.54 -6.67 1.57
N ILE A 57 -0.54 -6.27 0.31
CA ILE A 57 0.63 -5.65 -0.35
C ILE A 57 0.23 -4.26 -0.84
N GLU A 58 0.97 -3.23 -0.43
CA GLU A 58 0.72 -1.84 -0.80
C GLU A 58 2.05 -1.12 -1.07
N PHE A 59 2.26 -0.68 -2.31
CA PHE A 59 3.45 0.08 -2.75
C PHE A 59 3.06 1.13 -3.79
N GLY A 60 3.95 2.09 -4.04
CA GLY A 60 3.78 3.12 -5.07
C GLY A 60 4.48 4.43 -4.73
N HIS A 61 4.44 4.87 -3.45
CA HIS A 61 5.02 6.14 -2.99
C HIS A 61 6.51 6.30 -3.32
N ASN A 62 7.29 5.22 -3.23
CA ASN A 62 8.74 5.24 -3.45
C ASN A 62 9.16 4.58 -4.77
N ASP A 63 8.20 4.12 -5.58
CA ASP A 63 8.46 3.37 -6.81
C ASP A 63 8.78 4.31 -8.00
N GLY A 64 8.46 5.60 -7.86
CA GLY A 64 8.84 6.64 -8.81
C GLY A 64 10.31 7.07 -8.72
N GLY A 65 10.70 7.93 -9.65
CA GLY A 65 12.06 8.44 -9.80
C GLY A 65 12.60 8.18 -11.21
N SER A 66 13.91 8.19 -11.37
CA SER A 66 14.58 8.09 -12.68
C SER A 66 15.77 7.15 -12.59
N LEU A 67 15.80 6.12 -13.44
CA LEU A 67 16.94 5.21 -13.54
C LEU A 67 18.08 5.74 -14.40
N SER A 68 17.83 6.77 -15.21
CA SER A 68 18.81 7.32 -16.15
C SER A 68 19.58 8.50 -15.59
N SER A 69 18.95 9.34 -14.75
CA SER A 69 19.59 10.53 -14.18
C SER A 69 20.21 10.28 -12.80
N SER A 70 19.56 9.50 -11.94
CA SER A 70 20.10 9.12 -10.63
C SER A 70 19.28 7.98 -10.03
N ASP A 71 19.85 6.77 -10.00
CA ASP A 71 19.20 5.64 -9.34
C ASP A 71 19.27 5.78 -7.83
N ASN A 72 18.10 5.99 -7.22
CA ASN A 72 17.94 6.07 -5.76
C ASN A 72 17.83 4.69 -5.08
N GLY A 73 17.96 3.60 -5.84
CA GLY A 73 17.83 2.21 -5.37
C GLY A 73 16.38 1.75 -5.18
N ARG A 74 15.41 2.61 -5.49
CA ARG A 74 13.96 2.38 -5.26
C ARG A 74 13.15 2.44 -6.54
N SER A 75 13.52 3.34 -7.45
CA SER A 75 12.82 3.55 -8.72
C SER A 75 12.68 2.23 -9.48
N VAL A 76 11.48 1.95 -9.98
CA VAL A 76 11.22 0.77 -10.83
C VAL A 76 11.43 1.08 -12.31
N CYS A 77 11.56 0.04 -13.13
CA CYS A 77 11.54 0.20 -14.58
C CYS A 77 10.14 0.59 -15.05
N SER A 78 10.06 1.43 -16.08
CA SER A 78 8.80 1.77 -16.73
C SER A 78 8.27 0.56 -17.51
N GLY A 79 6.94 0.38 -17.50
CA GLY A 79 6.26 -0.76 -18.12
C GLY A 79 5.32 -1.45 -17.15
N THR A 80 4.52 -2.38 -17.67
CA THR A 80 3.54 -3.16 -16.89
C THR A 80 3.70 -4.67 -17.07
N GLY A 81 4.67 -5.09 -17.88
CA GLY A 81 4.99 -6.49 -18.15
C GLY A 81 6.34 -6.88 -17.57
N ALA A 82 7.08 -7.70 -18.33
CA ALA A 82 8.38 -8.23 -17.96
C ALA A 82 9.56 -7.36 -18.42
N GLU A 83 9.32 -6.08 -18.74
CA GLU A 83 10.37 -5.16 -19.14
C GLU A 83 11.45 -5.04 -18.06
N THR A 84 12.68 -4.83 -18.51
CA THR A 84 13.84 -4.61 -17.65
C THR A 84 14.58 -3.37 -18.08
N CYS A 85 15.06 -2.62 -17.10
CA CYS A 85 15.93 -1.47 -17.28
C CYS A 85 17.30 -1.82 -16.69
N GLN A 86 18.39 -1.41 -17.36
CA GLN A 86 19.72 -1.44 -16.78
C GLN A 86 20.00 -0.12 -16.06
N SER A 87 20.58 -0.18 -14.88
CA SER A 87 21.04 1.01 -14.16
C SER A 87 22.35 0.71 -13.41
N THR A 88 22.96 1.74 -12.83
CA THR A 88 24.12 1.60 -11.95
C THR A 88 23.76 2.13 -10.58
N TYR A 89 23.77 1.27 -9.56
CA TYR A 89 23.47 1.62 -8.17
C TYR A 89 24.63 1.19 -7.27
N ASN A 90 25.14 2.11 -6.44
CA ASN A 90 26.33 1.90 -5.60
C ASN A 90 27.53 1.32 -6.35
N GLY A 91 27.76 1.79 -7.59
CA GLY A 91 28.86 1.34 -8.44
C GLY A 91 28.67 -0.04 -9.10
N GLN A 92 27.52 -0.68 -8.92
CA GLN A 92 27.19 -1.97 -9.53
C GLN A 92 26.14 -1.81 -10.60
N VAL A 93 26.32 -2.50 -11.73
CA VAL A 93 25.28 -2.63 -12.76
C VAL A 93 24.17 -3.51 -12.19
N VAL A 94 22.94 -3.02 -12.26
CA VAL A 94 21.74 -3.68 -11.74
C VAL A 94 20.66 -3.78 -12.80
N THR A 95 20.02 -4.93 -12.88
CA THR A 95 18.79 -5.13 -13.66
C THR A 95 17.59 -4.74 -12.79
N VAL A 96 16.76 -3.85 -13.30
CA VAL A 96 15.58 -3.33 -12.61
C VAL A 96 14.33 -3.76 -13.35
N HIS A 97 13.40 -4.42 -12.67
CA HIS A 97 12.11 -4.82 -13.23
C HIS A 97 11.02 -3.76 -13.03
N THR A 98 9.87 -3.97 -13.67
CA THR A 98 8.67 -3.14 -13.50
C THR A 98 8.02 -3.36 -12.12
N TYR A 99 7.20 -2.40 -11.70
CA TYR A 99 6.33 -2.54 -10.53
C TYR A 99 5.48 -3.82 -10.61
N ASN A 100 4.84 -4.04 -11.76
CA ASN A 100 3.97 -5.19 -11.99
C ASN A 100 4.73 -6.50 -11.87
N TYR A 101 5.93 -6.59 -12.41
CA TYR A 101 6.77 -7.78 -12.30
C TYR A 101 7.08 -8.10 -10.84
N TYR A 102 7.62 -7.14 -10.07
CA TYR A 102 7.98 -7.39 -8.67
C TYR A 102 6.80 -7.90 -7.85
N LEU A 103 5.64 -7.25 -7.96
CA LEU A 103 4.48 -7.63 -7.15
C LEU A 103 3.77 -8.89 -7.67
N THR A 104 3.81 -9.15 -8.97
CA THR A 104 3.26 -10.39 -9.54
C THR A 104 4.09 -11.60 -9.11
N GLU A 105 5.42 -11.52 -9.12
CA GLU A 105 6.27 -12.62 -8.69
C GLU A 105 6.14 -12.89 -7.18
N ALA A 106 6.11 -11.84 -6.35
CA ALA A 106 5.82 -11.98 -4.93
C ALA A 106 4.43 -12.61 -4.69
N GLY A 107 3.41 -12.13 -5.40
CA GLY A 107 2.05 -12.66 -5.30
C GLY A 107 1.95 -14.13 -5.70
N LYS A 108 2.58 -14.54 -6.80
CA LYS A 108 2.63 -15.94 -7.23
C LYS A 108 3.28 -16.84 -6.17
N ALA A 109 4.39 -16.39 -5.58
CA ALA A 109 5.10 -17.14 -4.57
C ALA A 109 4.28 -17.31 -3.27
N ILE A 110 3.53 -16.28 -2.87
CA ILE A 110 2.58 -16.35 -1.74
C ILE A 110 1.45 -17.34 -2.05
N ILE A 111 0.85 -17.24 -3.25
CA ILE A 111 -0.25 -18.12 -3.67
C ILE A 111 0.21 -19.58 -3.77
N ALA A 112 1.45 -19.83 -4.20
CA ALA A 112 2.04 -21.18 -4.24
C ALA A 112 2.18 -21.82 -2.85
N LYS A 113 2.19 -21.02 -1.78
CA LYS A 113 2.14 -21.50 -0.38
C LYS A 113 0.71 -21.72 0.13
N GLY A 114 -0.31 -21.50 -0.71
CA GLY A 114 -1.73 -21.53 -0.33
C GLY A 114 -2.24 -20.22 0.27
N GLY A 115 -1.42 -19.16 0.30
CA GLY A 115 -1.82 -17.85 0.80
C GLY A 115 -2.77 -17.12 -0.17
N LYS A 116 -3.46 -16.11 0.35
CA LYS A 116 -4.30 -15.17 -0.39
C LYS A 116 -3.65 -13.80 -0.44
N VAL A 117 -3.80 -13.09 -1.55
CA VAL A 117 -3.16 -11.79 -1.77
C VAL A 117 -4.21 -10.69 -1.87
N ILE A 118 -4.06 -9.63 -1.09
CA ILE A 118 -4.82 -8.39 -1.27
C ILE A 118 -3.84 -7.35 -1.80
N MET A 119 -3.97 -7.01 -3.09
CA MET A 119 -3.27 -5.86 -3.66
C MET A 119 -4.03 -4.60 -3.30
N SER A 120 -3.41 -3.74 -2.53
CA SER A 120 -3.95 -2.46 -2.11
C SER A 120 -3.32 -1.34 -2.93
N SER A 121 -4.14 -0.42 -3.43
CA SER A 121 -3.63 0.77 -4.10
C SER A 121 -2.95 1.72 -3.10
N GLN A 122 -1.88 2.42 -3.52
CA GLN A 122 -1.20 3.34 -2.61
C GLN A 122 -2.15 4.42 -2.06
N THR A 123 -1.92 4.83 -0.82
CA THR A 123 -2.62 5.99 -0.24
C THR A 123 -2.28 7.28 -1.00
N PRO A 124 -3.16 8.29 -0.99
CA PRO A 124 -2.82 9.61 -1.53
C PRO A 124 -1.81 10.32 -0.63
N ASN A 125 -0.92 11.11 -1.24
CA ASN A 125 -0.36 12.28 -0.55
C ASN A 125 -1.50 13.25 -0.18
N ASN A 126 -1.22 14.27 0.64
CA ASN A 126 -2.21 15.25 1.05
C ASN A 126 -2.94 15.87 -0.17
N PRO A 127 -4.20 15.50 -0.44
CA PRO A 127 -4.90 15.93 -1.65
C PRO A 127 -5.33 17.39 -1.59
N TRP A 128 -5.15 18.08 -0.46
CA TRP A 128 -5.48 19.49 -0.25
C TRP A 128 -4.25 20.41 -0.22
N GLU A 129 -3.04 19.88 -0.47
CA GLU A 129 -1.78 20.63 -0.39
C GLU A 129 -1.78 21.90 -1.26
N SER A 130 -2.34 21.83 -2.47
CA SER A 130 -2.44 22.96 -3.39
C SER A 130 -3.49 24.01 -3.00
N GLY A 131 -4.28 23.74 -1.96
CA GLY A 131 -5.40 24.56 -1.52
C GLY A 131 -6.76 24.15 -2.08
N SER A 132 -6.78 23.31 -3.12
CA SER A 132 -7.98 22.68 -3.67
C SER A 132 -7.84 21.16 -3.63
N PHE A 133 -8.95 20.43 -3.58
CA PHE A 133 -8.91 18.97 -3.57
C PHE A 133 -8.46 18.41 -4.92
N VAL A 134 -7.38 17.63 -4.94
CA VAL A 134 -6.85 16.96 -6.13
C VAL A 134 -6.46 15.52 -5.79
N TYR A 135 -7.08 14.55 -6.47
CA TYR A 135 -6.70 13.14 -6.43
C TYR A 135 -6.96 12.48 -7.79
N ASN A 136 -5.97 11.75 -8.31
CA ASN A 136 -6.07 11.04 -9.59
C ASN A 136 -5.54 9.60 -9.54
N GLY A 137 -5.17 9.10 -8.36
CA GLY A 137 -4.57 7.78 -8.13
C GLY A 137 -3.14 7.59 -8.67
N GLY A 138 -2.79 8.26 -9.77
CA GLY A 138 -1.51 8.03 -10.44
C GLY A 138 -1.40 6.63 -11.03
N ARG A 139 -0.28 6.33 -11.69
CA ARG A 139 -0.11 5.08 -12.44
C ARG A 139 -0.10 3.83 -11.56
N PHE A 140 0.45 3.91 -10.35
CA PHE A 140 0.65 2.72 -9.50
C PHE A 140 -0.65 2.19 -8.92
N VAL A 141 -1.71 3.01 -8.81
CA VAL A 141 -3.05 2.54 -8.46
C VAL A 141 -3.57 1.58 -9.52
N THR A 142 -3.48 1.95 -10.80
CA THR A 142 -3.86 1.07 -11.92
C THR A 142 -2.98 -0.18 -11.94
N TYR A 143 -1.67 -0.02 -11.74
CA TYR A 143 -0.76 -1.16 -11.77
C TYR A 143 -1.04 -2.18 -10.65
N ALA A 144 -1.37 -1.73 -9.44
CA ALA A 144 -1.77 -2.62 -8.35
C ALA A 144 -3.03 -3.43 -8.70
N LYS A 145 -4.00 -2.81 -9.38
CA LYS A 145 -5.20 -3.48 -9.88
C LYS A 145 -4.87 -4.50 -10.97
N ASP A 146 -3.97 -4.17 -11.88
CA ASP A 146 -3.52 -5.07 -12.95
C ASP A 146 -2.80 -6.29 -12.36
N VAL A 147 -1.96 -6.11 -11.33
CA VAL A 147 -1.29 -7.21 -10.62
C VAL A 147 -2.32 -8.13 -9.96
N ALA A 148 -3.32 -7.58 -9.25
CA ALA A 148 -4.39 -8.38 -8.65
C ALA A 148 -5.12 -9.23 -9.70
N THR A 149 -5.41 -8.61 -10.86
CA THR A 149 -6.08 -9.27 -11.99
C THR A 149 -5.23 -10.40 -12.56
N ALA A 150 -3.93 -10.17 -12.74
CA ALA A 150 -2.98 -11.17 -13.25
C ALA A 150 -2.79 -12.37 -12.31
N LEU A 151 -2.93 -12.17 -11.00
CA LEU A 151 -2.80 -13.22 -9.99
C LEU A 151 -4.07 -14.11 -9.86
N GLY A 152 -5.19 -13.68 -10.44
CA GLY A 152 -6.40 -14.48 -10.56
C GLY A 152 -7.12 -14.73 -9.23
N ALA A 153 -7.76 -15.90 -9.10
CA ALA A 153 -8.76 -16.18 -8.06
C ALA A 153 -8.25 -16.15 -6.61
N ASN A 154 -6.94 -16.24 -6.38
CA ASN A 154 -6.32 -16.14 -5.05
C ASN A 154 -5.79 -14.73 -4.74
N ALA A 155 -6.14 -13.75 -5.58
CA ALA A 155 -5.85 -12.35 -5.35
C ALA A 155 -7.12 -11.49 -5.48
N MET A 156 -7.12 -10.36 -4.79
CA MET A 156 -8.14 -9.33 -4.96
C MET A 156 -7.51 -7.93 -4.88
N PHE A 157 -8.24 -6.95 -5.39
CA PHE A 157 -7.84 -5.54 -5.36
C PHE A 157 -8.70 -4.77 -4.36
N VAL A 158 -8.07 -3.88 -3.57
CA VAL A 158 -8.74 -2.87 -2.74
C VAL A 158 -8.22 -1.50 -3.15
N ASP A 159 -9.11 -0.61 -3.58
CA ASP A 159 -8.75 0.76 -3.95
C ASP A 159 -8.61 1.67 -2.72
N HIS A 160 -7.65 1.35 -1.86
CA HIS A 160 -7.42 2.06 -0.61
C HIS A 160 -7.13 3.56 -0.83
N GLY A 161 -6.42 3.89 -1.90
CA GLY A 161 -6.18 5.26 -2.31
C GLY A 161 -7.47 6.05 -2.55
N ALA A 162 -8.42 5.50 -3.31
CA ALA A 162 -9.69 6.17 -3.59
C ALA A 162 -10.55 6.36 -2.33
N TYR A 163 -10.65 5.34 -1.48
CA TYR A 163 -11.40 5.44 -0.22
C TYR A 163 -10.77 6.44 0.74
N THR A 164 -9.44 6.50 0.81
CA THR A 164 -8.71 7.49 1.61
C THR A 164 -8.92 8.92 1.08
N ALA A 165 -8.82 9.10 -0.23
CA ALA A 165 -9.07 10.39 -0.86
C ALA A 165 -10.52 10.86 -0.62
N ASN A 166 -11.49 9.95 -0.69
CA ASN A 166 -12.89 10.26 -0.43
C ASN A 166 -13.13 10.76 0.99
N ILE A 167 -12.56 10.12 2.02
CA ILE A 167 -12.72 10.60 3.39
C ILE A 167 -11.97 11.93 3.64
N PHE A 168 -10.80 12.13 3.04
CA PHE A 168 -10.12 13.42 3.12
C PHE A 168 -10.90 14.54 2.43
N LYS A 169 -11.66 14.23 1.37
CA LYS A 169 -12.55 15.19 0.74
C LYS A 169 -13.64 15.68 1.70
N THR A 170 -14.26 14.79 2.48
CA THR A 170 -15.31 15.17 3.44
C THR A 170 -14.76 15.96 4.63
N TYR A 171 -13.50 15.75 4.99
CA TYR A 171 -12.83 16.49 6.06
C TYR A 171 -12.50 17.93 5.67
N GLY A 172 -12.36 18.20 4.37
CA GLY A 172 -11.92 19.50 3.86
C GLY A 172 -10.44 19.79 4.16
N LYS A 173 -9.98 20.95 3.66
CA LYS A 173 -8.57 21.36 3.70
C LYS A 173 -7.98 21.40 5.12
N ALA A 174 -8.63 22.12 6.03
CA ALA A 174 -8.05 22.38 7.35
C ALA A 174 -7.84 21.08 8.15
N LYS A 175 -8.87 20.22 8.23
CA LYS A 175 -8.80 18.95 8.94
C LYS A 175 -7.85 17.97 8.26
N THR A 176 -7.81 17.92 6.93
CA THR A 176 -6.86 17.04 6.22
C THR A 176 -5.42 17.50 6.41
N ASN A 177 -5.11 18.79 6.28
CA ASN A 177 -3.75 19.30 6.50
C ASN A 177 -3.22 18.99 7.91
N ALA A 178 -4.08 19.03 8.93
CA ALA A 178 -3.71 18.65 10.29
C ALA A 178 -3.30 17.16 10.42
N LEU A 179 -3.70 16.31 9.47
CA LEU A 179 -3.28 14.91 9.43
C LEU A 179 -1.87 14.71 8.85
N PHE A 180 -1.25 15.75 8.29
CA PHE A 180 0.05 15.71 7.62
C PHE A 180 1.02 16.73 8.27
N PRO A 181 1.50 16.45 9.50
CA PRO A 181 2.17 17.46 10.32
C PRO A 181 3.61 17.79 9.90
N GLN A 182 4.25 16.91 9.12
CA GLN A 182 5.68 17.06 8.74
C GLN A 182 5.84 17.36 7.25
N ASP A 183 5.17 16.59 6.41
CA ASP A 183 5.18 16.71 4.97
C ASP A 183 3.86 16.17 4.39
N HIS A 184 3.73 16.20 3.07
CA HIS A 184 2.51 15.78 2.38
C HIS A 184 2.29 14.26 2.27
N THR A 185 3.15 13.41 2.83
CA THR A 185 3.07 11.94 2.68
C THR A 185 2.88 11.25 4.03
N HIS A 186 3.63 11.66 5.04
CA HIS A 186 3.64 11.01 6.35
C HIS A 186 2.50 11.52 7.21
N THR A 187 1.55 10.63 7.49
CA THR A 187 0.40 10.95 8.33
C THR A 187 0.77 11.00 9.81
N SER A 188 0.07 11.87 10.54
CA SER A 188 -0.04 11.81 12.00
C SER A 188 -0.72 10.50 12.44
N PRO A 189 -0.71 10.16 13.74
CA PRO A 189 -1.31 8.90 14.22
C PRO A 189 -2.83 8.89 14.02
N ILE A 190 -3.45 10.06 14.19
CA ILE A 190 -4.87 10.26 13.90
C ILE A 190 -5.12 10.04 12.40
N GLY A 191 -4.24 10.56 11.54
CA GLY A 191 -4.31 10.34 10.10
C GLY A 191 -4.17 8.86 9.73
N ALA A 192 -3.22 8.15 10.33
CA ALA A 192 -2.99 6.74 10.13
C ALA A 192 -4.20 5.87 10.55
N VAL A 193 -4.91 6.24 11.62
CA VAL A 193 -6.20 5.61 11.99
C VAL A 193 -7.27 5.86 10.92
N VAL A 194 -7.37 7.07 10.40
CA VAL A 194 -8.34 7.42 9.34
C VAL A 194 -8.06 6.61 8.07
N VAL A 195 -6.79 6.52 7.67
CA VAL A 195 -6.34 5.72 6.52
C VAL A 195 -6.65 4.24 6.76
N ALA A 196 -6.31 3.66 7.92
CA ALA A 196 -6.62 2.26 8.23
C ALA A 196 -8.13 1.97 8.15
N LYS A 197 -8.97 2.89 8.63
CA LYS A 197 -10.43 2.79 8.49
C LYS A 197 -10.88 2.88 7.03
N ALA A 198 -10.26 3.72 6.21
CA ALA A 198 -10.55 3.81 4.79
C ALA A 198 -10.23 2.51 4.04
N PHE A 199 -9.13 1.82 4.38
CA PHE A 199 -8.85 0.46 3.87
C PHE A 199 -10.00 -0.50 4.19
N ILE A 200 -10.42 -0.56 5.46
CA ILE A 200 -11.51 -1.46 5.89
C ILE A 200 -12.83 -1.07 5.23
N LYS A 201 -13.12 0.22 5.05
CA LYS A 201 -14.29 0.68 4.30
C LYS A 201 -14.27 0.16 2.87
N GLY A 202 -13.16 0.33 2.16
CA GLY A 202 -13.00 -0.14 0.79
C GLY A 202 -13.16 -1.65 0.67
N LEU A 203 -12.52 -2.39 1.57
CA LEU A 203 -12.64 -3.84 1.67
C LEU A 203 -14.10 -4.28 1.88
N GLN A 204 -14.81 -3.69 2.84
CA GLN A 204 -16.19 -4.07 3.14
C GLN A 204 -17.19 -3.66 2.06
N CYS A 205 -17.02 -2.49 1.46
CA CYS A 205 -17.82 -2.06 0.31
C CYS A 205 -17.62 -2.99 -0.90
N GLY A 206 -16.42 -3.56 -1.06
CA GLY A 206 -16.13 -4.63 -2.02
C GLY A 206 -16.63 -6.03 -1.62
N GLY A 207 -17.45 -6.14 -0.57
CA GLY A 207 -18.01 -7.42 -0.10
C GLY A 207 -17.13 -8.19 0.89
N GLY A 208 -16.05 -7.59 1.39
CA GLY A 208 -15.15 -8.12 2.42
C GLY A 208 -14.06 -9.06 1.91
N GLY A 209 -14.28 -9.72 0.76
CA GLY A 209 -13.30 -10.61 0.12
C GLY A 209 -12.72 -11.67 1.07
N PHE A 210 -11.40 -11.86 1.04
CA PHE A 210 -10.71 -12.83 1.91
C PHE A 210 -10.82 -12.50 3.41
N LEU A 211 -11.13 -11.25 3.76
CA LEU A 211 -11.30 -10.80 5.14
C LEU A 211 -12.78 -10.76 5.59
N LYS A 212 -13.70 -11.27 4.76
CA LYS A 212 -15.13 -11.34 5.10
C LYS A 212 -15.33 -12.18 6.37
N GLY A 213 -16.06 -11.63 7.34
CA GLY A 213 -16.30 -12.28 8.64
C GLY A 213 -15.20 -12.03 9.67
N PHE A 214 -14.06 -11.45 9.29
CA PHE A 214 -12.97 -11.11 10.22
C PHE A 214 -12.90 -9.62 10.58
N VAL A 215 -13.68 -8.77 9.90
CA VAL A 215 -13.77 -7.34 10.25
C VAL A 215 -14.69 -7.15 11.46
N LYS A 216 -14.19 -6.49 12.50
CA LYS A 216 -14.91 -6.26 13.78
C LYS A 216 -16.03 -5.22 13.67
N ASN A 217 -15.88 -4.26 12.76
CA ASN A 217 -16.82 -3.16 12.57
C ASN A 217 -17.76 -3.45 11.40
N ALA A 218 -19.03 -3.08 11.51
CA ALA A 218 -19.94 -3.11 10.36
C ALA A 218 -19.64 -1.94 9.40
N THR A 219 -19.90 -2.11 8.09
CA THR A 219 -19.58 -1.11 7.06
C THR A 219 -20.20 0.25 7.36
N GLU A 220 -21.43 0.28 7.88
CA GLU A 220 -22.14 1.50 8.27
C GLU A 220 -21.50 2.23 9.46
N SER A 221 -20.74 1.53 10.30
CA SER A 221 -20.06 2.11 11.47
C SER A 221 -18.71 2.77 11.11
N ILE A 222 -18.23 2.55 9.89
CA ILE A 222 -16.98 3.13 9.38
C ILE A 222 -17.33 4.37 8.55
N GLU A 223 -16.75 5.52 8.92
CA GLU A 223 -16.99 6.80 8.26
C GLU A 223 -16.73 6.73 6.74
N GLY A 224 -17.49 7.52 5.98
CA GLY A 224 -17.44 7.57 4.52
C GLY A 224 -18.51 6.72 3.84
N THR A 225 -18.54 6.78 2.51
CA THR A 225 -19.48 6.05 1.65
C THR A 225 -18.76 5.01 0.81
N CYS A 226 -19.48 4.00 0.33
CA CYS A 226 -18.96 3.13 -0.72
C CYS A 226 -18.82 3.92 -2.03
N LEU A 227 -17.75 3.62 -2.76
CA LEU A 227 -17.41 4.16 -4.09
C LEU A 227 -17.78 3.16 -5.18
#